data_AF-A0A257M6M8-F1
#
_entry.id   AF-A0A257M6M8-F1
#
_cell.length_a   1.000
_cell.length_b   1.000
_cell.length_c   1.000
_cell.angle_alpha   90.00
_cell.angle_beta   90.00
_cell.angle_gamma   90.00
#
_symmetry.space_group_name_H-M   'P 1'
#
loop_
_entity.id
_entity.type
_entity.pdbx_description
1 polymer ?
#
loop_
_entity_poly.entity_id
_entity_poly.type
_entity_poly.pdbx_seq_one_letter_code
_entity_poly.pdbx_strand_id
1 'polypeptide(L)'
;DTHELGEFEMKALNTTWDLFLPKPFKDGGKPDNGWEITGLKSAVQVQGTLNDPSDKDQGWSVEIAMPWKSLERLRHVQTAPTEGEQWRINFSRVEWQIEVVDGEVVKKPKTPEFNWVWSPQGVIDMHRPEMWGLLLFTKGEGEVGVNDPSRPARQFLQEVYYAQRDWNKAHGKWAKSLQELGVTTDEKNLSDIELRATDEGYECSATLKKQRWSIKQDGKFSMSGN
;
A
#
# COMPACT_ATOMS: atom_id res chain seq x y z
N ASP A 1 -7.41 2.70 -5.25
CA ASP A 1 -6.78 2.06 -4.08
C ASP A 1 -5.29 1.88 -4.24
N THR A 2 -4.77 1.94 -5.48
CA THR A 2 -3.35 1.77 -5.79
C THR A 2 -2.60 3.06 -6.10
N HIS A 3 -3.29 4.19 -6.23
CA HIS A 3 -2.73 5.46 -6.69
C HIS A 3 -2.93 6.56 -5.63
N GLU A 4 -2.15 7.64 -5.76
CA GLU A 4 -2.23 8.86 -4.93
C GLU A 4 -2.08 8.54 -3.43
N LEU A 5 -0.99 7.84 -3.10
CA LEU A 5 -0.68 7.39 -1.74
C LEU A 5 0.39 8.29 -1.11
N GLY A 6 0.40 8.33 0.21
CA GLY A 6 1.47 8.95 0.98
C GLY A 6 2.26 7.88 1.70
N GLU A 7 3.56 8.09 1.84
CA GLU A 7 4.42 7.32 2.71
C GLU A 7 5.14 8.27 3.68
N PHE A 8 5.21 7.84 4.93
CA PHE A 8 5.86 8.56 6.01
C PHE A 8 6.81 7.60 6.71
N GLU A 9 8.08 7.95 6.73
CA GLU A 9 9.13 7.25 7.44
C GLU A 9 9.71 8.11 8.55
N MET A 10 10.16 7.46 9.61
CA MET A 10 11.00 8.10 10.59
C MET A 10 11.93 7.11 11.28
N LYS A 11 13.05 7.61 11.79
CA LYS A 11 14.03 6.82 12.56
C LYS A 11 14.00 7.19 14.05
N ALA A 12 14.64 6.37 14.88
CA ALA A 12 14.73 6.54 16.33
C ALA A 12 15.35 7.89 16.78
N LEU A 13 16.00 8.63 15.87
CA LEU A 13 16.47 10.01 16.09
C LEU A 13 15.39 11.08 15.87
N ASN A 14 14.12 10.70 15.73
CA ASN A 14 12.99 11.59 15.39
C ASN A 14 13.22 12.40 14.10
N THR A 15 13.98 11.85 13.16
CA THR A 15 14.13 12.43 11.82
C THR A 15 13.09 11.80 10.91
N THR A 16 12.36 12.63 10.18
CA THR A 16 11.25 12.23 9.34
C THR A 16 11.61 12.35 7.86
N TRP A 17 10.90 11.59 7.04
CA TRP A 17 10.86 11.73 5.60
C TRP A 17 9.47 11.34 5.13
N ASP A 18 8.93 12.07 4.16
CA ASP A 18 7.67 11.73 3.56
C ASP A 18 7.69 11.95 2.04
N LEU A 19 6.79 11.22 1.38
CA LEU A 19 6.65 11.30 -0.06
C LEU A 19 5.18 11.15 -0.45
N PHE A 20 4.86 11.74 -1.59
CA PHE A 20 3.62 11.47 -2.31
C PHE A 20 3.88 10.60 -3.54
N LEU A 21 3.10 9.54 -3.71
CA LEU A 21 3.20 8.62 -4.83
C LEU A 21 1.91 8.66 -5.68
N PRO A 22 1.90 9.42 -6.80
CA PRO A 22 0.70 9.52 -7.65
C PRO A 22 0.34 8.21 -8.33
N LYS A 23 1.32 7.34 -8.59
CA LYS A 23 1.19 6.08 -9.33
C LYS A 23 2.11 5.02 -8.72
N PRO A 24 1.74 3.72 -8.66
CA PRO A 24 2.62 2.67 -8.16
C PRO A 24 4.00 2.62 -8.86
N PHE A 25 5.06 2.32 -8.11
CA PHE A 25 6.40 2.10 -8.66
C PHE A 25 6.44 1.04 -9.77
N LYS A 26 5.73 -0.09 -9.56
CA LYS A 26 5.60 -1.17 -10.55
C LYS A 26 5.01 -0.72 -11.89
N ASP A 27 4.26 0.38 -11.90
CA ASP A 27 3.66 0.97 -13.09
C ASP A 27 4.42 2.22 -13.60
N GLY A 28 5.68 2.39 -13.19
CA GLY A 28 6.52 3.52 -13.60
C GLY A 28 6.27 4.80 -12.80
N GLY A 29 5.64 4.69 -11.64
CA GLY A 29 5.45 5.78 -10.70
C GLY A 29 6.77 6.39 -10.24
N LYS A 30 6.76 7.71 -10.04
CA LYS A 30 7.89 8.47 -9.51
C LYS A 30 7.43 9.15 -8.22
N PRO A 31 8.21 9.05 -7.13
CA PRO A 31 7.85 9.66 -5.86
C PRO A 31 8.09 11.16 -5.93
N ASP A 32 7.14 11.93 -5.41
CA ASP A 32 7.27 13.36 -5.16
C ASP A 32 7.81 13.56 -3.73
N ASN A 33 9.13 13.70 -3.65
CA ASN A 33 9.86 13.99 -2.40
C ASN A 33 9.75 15.46 -1.98
N GLY A 34 9.06 16.30 -2.75
CA GLY A 34 8.81 17.70 -2.40
C GLY A 34 7.46 17.91 -1.72
N TRP A 35 6.64 16.86 -1.62
CA TRP A 35 5.46 16.86 -0.76
C TRP A 35 5.91 16.74 0.69
N GLU A 36 5.26 17.51 1.56
CA GLU A 36 5.59 17.62 2.98
C GLU A 36 4.29 17.55 3.81
N ILE A 37 4.28 16.76 4.88
CA ILE A 37 3.21 16.75 5.88
C ILE A 37 3.31 18.03 6.74
N THR A 38 2.87 19.15 6.17
CA THR A 38 2.99 20.47 6.81
C THR A 38 2.29 20.52 8.16
N GLY A 39 3.04 20.87 9.21
CA GLY A 39 2.55 20.94 10.59
C GLY A 39 2.57 19.60 11.34
N LEU A 40 3.23 18.57 10.78
CA LEU A 40 3.55 17.34 11.47
C LEU A 40 4.16 17.61 12.85
N LYS A 41 3.69 16.87 13.85
CA LYS A 41 4.34 16.77 15.15
C LYS A 41 4.74 15.32 15.38
N SER A 42 5.98 15.10 15.78
CA SER A 42 6.49 13.77 16.13
C SER A 42 7.38 13.84 17.36
N ALA A 43 7.33 12.77 18.15
CA ALA A 43 8.24 12.55 19.25
C ALA A 43 8.71 11.09 19.25
N VAL A 44 9.97 10.89 19.65
CA VAL A 44 10.53 9.57 19.91
C VAL A 44 11.04 9.54 21.34
N GLN A 45 10.73 8.45 22.03
CA GLN A 45 11.32 8.13 23.32
C GLN A 45 12.13 6.85 23.18
N VAL A 46 13.45 6.93 23.31
CA VAL A 46 14.34 5.77 23.38
C VAL A 46 14.48 5.31 24.82
N GLN A 47 14.37 4.00 25.07
CA GLN A 47 14.66 3.38 26.36
C GLN A 47 16.04 2.71 26.32
N GLY A 48 17.10 3.53 26.37
CA GLY A 48 18.47 3.09 26.23
C GLY A 48 19.41 4.20 25.73
N THR A 49 20.47 3.82 25.02
CA THR A 49 21.63 4.67 24.70
C THR A 49 21.85 4.86 23.20
N LEU A 50 20.99 4.29 22.33
CA LEU A 50 20.93 4.42 20.85
C LEU A 50 22.29 4.52 20.14
N ASN A 51 22.62 3.48 19.37
CA ASN A 51 23.90 3.32 18.67
C ASN A 51 25.10 3.13 19.60
N ASP A 52 24.90 2.84 20.89
CA ASP A 52 25.96 2.33 21.76
C ASP A 52 26.02 0.80 21.64
N PRO A 53 27.06 0.21 21.04
CA PRO A 53 27.16 -1.24 20.91
C PRO A 53 27.57 -1.95 22.20
N SER A 54 27.89 -1.22 23.28
CA SER A 54 28.33 -1.80 24.55
C SER A 54 27.17 -2.31 25.42
N ASP A 55 25.94 -1.93 25.10
CA ASP A 55 24.74 -2.34 25.80
C ASP A 55 23.64 -2.86 24.86
N LYS A 56 22.43 -3.01 25.42
CA LYS A 56 21.24 -3.40 24.66
C LYS A 56 20.05 -2.56 25.12
N ASP A 57 19.54 -1.77 24.19
CA ASP A 57 18.32 -0.99 24.37
C ASP A 57 17.09 -1.88 24.62
N GLN A 58 16.14 -1.38 25.40
CA GLN A 58 14.84 -2.05 25.60
C GLN A 58 13.88 -1.83 24.43
N GLY A 59 14.03 -0.69 23.75
CA GLY A 59 13.19 -0.30 22.62
C GLY A 59 13.09 1.21 22.47
N TRP A 60 12.16 1.60 21.62
CA TRP A 60 11.75 2.99 21.47
C TRP A 60 10.27 3.06 21.15
N SER A 61 9.65 4.15 21.55
CA SER A 61 8.25 4.48 21.25
C SER A 61 8.21 5.70 20.36
N VAL A 62 7.16 5.76 19.54
CA VAL A 62 6.93 6.86 18.61
C VAL A 62 5.50 7.38 18.77
N GLU A 63 5.35 8.69 18.74
CA GLU A 63 4.05 9.35 18.71
C GLU A 63 4.04 10.37 17.57
N ILE A 64 2.97 10.36 16.78
CA ILE A 64 2.84 11.16 15.56
C ILE A 64 1.46 11.81 15.52
N ALA A 65 1.41 13.09 15.22
CA ALA A 65 0.19 13.81 14.92
C ALA A 65 0.31 14.50 13.55
N MET A 66 -0.51 14.05 12.61
CA MET A 66 -0.58 14.59 11.24
C MET A 66 -1.80 15.50 11.10
N PRO A 67 -1.66 16.78 10.73
CA PRO A 67 -2.80 17.63 10.42
C PRO A 67 -3.54 17.13 9.18
N TRP A 68 -4.85 16.91 9.26
CA TRP A 68 -5.64 16.39 8.13
C TRP A 68 -5.46 17.18 6.83
N LYS A 69 -5.37 18.50 6.93
CA LYS A 69 -5.16 19.39 5.77
C LYS A 69 -3.87 19.08 5.00
N SER A 70 -2.83 18.61 5.67
CA SER A 70 -1.56 18.25 5.01
C SER A 70 -1.67 17.01 4.13
N LEU A 71 -2.71 16.19 4.35
CA LEU A 71 -2.95 14.94 3.63
C LEU A 71 -3.89 15.12 2.43
N GLU A 72 -4.26 16.35 2.06
CA GLU A 72 -5.31 16.61 1.05
C GLU A 72 -5.00 16.12 -0.37
N ARG A 73 -3.71 15.87 -0.67
CA ARG A 73 -3.28 15.27 -1.95
C ARG A 73 -3.47 13.76 -1.99
N LEU A 74 -3.67 13.13 -0.84
CA LEU A 74 -3.86 11.69 -0.76
C LEU A 74 -5.27 11.32 -1.21
N ARG A 75 -5.39 10.17 -1.85
CA ARG A 75 -6.68 9.68 -2.32
C ARG A 75 -7.66 9.57 -1.16
N HIS A 76 -8.86 10.13 -1.36
CA HIS A 76 -9.96 10.11 -0.40
C HIS A 76 -9.74 10.89 0.90
N VAL A 77 -8.66 11.67 1.00
CA VAL A 77 -8.42 12.52 2.17
C VAL A 77 -8.64 13.96 1.72
N GLN A 78 -9.85 14.50 1.90
CA GLN A 78 -10.13 15.92 1.59
C GLN A 78 -10.19 16.77 2.86
N THR A 79 -10.65 16.15 3.96
CA THR A 79 -10.81 16.79 5.27
C THR A 79 -10.49 15.78 6.36
N ALA A 80 -10.70 16.16 7.62
CA ALA A 80 -10.81 15.17 8.69
C ALA A 80 -11.82 14.08 8.31
N PRO A 81 -11.54 12.80 8.63
CA PRO A 81 -12.41 11.70 8.29
C PRO A 81 -13.75 11.80 9.02
N THR A 82 -14.79 11.32 8.37
CA THR A 82 -16.15 11.27 8.90
C THR A 82 -16.44 9.95 9.63
N GLU A 83 -17.51 9.91 10.42
CA GLU A 83 -17.96 8.69 11.10
C GLU A 83 -18.20 7.56 10.08
N GLY A 84 -17.56 6.42 10.28
CA GLY A 84 -17.66 5.25 9.41
C GLY A 84 -16.76 5.30 8.18
N GLU A 85 -15.98 6.36 8.00
CA GLU A 85 -15.02 6.46 6.89
C GLU A 85 -13.90 5.42 7.05
N GLN A 86 -13.49 4.82 5.94
CA GLN A 86 -12.48 3.76 5.92
C GLN A 86 -11.30 4.15 5.03
N TRP A 87 -10.10 4.04 5.58
CA TRP A 87 -8.85 4.22 4.86
C TRP A 87 -8.09 2.90 4.72
N ARG A 88 -7.21 2.82 3.72
CA ARG A 88 -6.22 1.76 3.63
C ARG A 88 -4.90 2.28 4.19
N ILE A 89 -4.36 1.58 5.18
CA ILE A 89 -3.11 1.95 5.84
C ILE A 89 -2.31 0.70 6.17
N ASN A 90 -0.99 0.83 6.22
CA ASN A 90 -0.15 -0.20 6.78
C ASN A 90 1.01 0.43 7.55
N PHE A 91 1.59 -0.35 8.46
CA PHE A 91 2.77 0.00 9.22
C PHE A 91 3.88 -0.97 8.84
N SER A 92 5.08 -0.46 8.60
CA SER A 92 6.28 -1.27 8.37
C SER A 92 7.38 -0.83 9.32
N ARG A 93 8.12 -1.80 9.88
CA ARG A 93 9.42 -1.59 10.48
C ARG A 93 10.47 -2.27 9.62
N VAL A 94 11.37 -1.46 9.06
CA VAL A 94 12.56 -1.93 8.35
C VAL A 94 13.67 -2.23 9.37
N GLU A 95 14.12 -3.47 9.40
CA GLU A 95 15.16 -3.97 10.29
C GLU A 95 16.39 -4.37 9.48
N TRP A 96 17.43 -3.54 9.51
CA TRP A 96 18.70 -3.87 8.89
C TRP A 96 19.51 -4.81 9.76
N GLN A 97 20.20 -5.77 9.14
CA GLN A 97 21.24 -6.53 9.83
C GLN A 97 22.43 -5.60 10.10
N ILE A 98 22.89 -5.60 11.34
CA ILE A 98 23.98 -4.74 11.81
C ILE A 98 25.16 -5.56 12.33
N GLU A 99 26.33 -4.95 12.35
CA GLU A 99 27.55 -5.46 12.99
C GLU A 99 28.30 -4.30 13.67
N VAL A 100 29.23 -4.63 14.58
CA VAL A 100 30.06 -3.64 15.27
C VAL A 100 31.46 -3.66 14.65
N VAL A 101 31.89 -2.53 14.10
CA VAL A 101 33.22 -2.35 13.50
C VAL A 101 33.86 -1.13 14.12
N ASP A 102 35.07 -1.30 14.68
CA ASP A 102 35.82 -0.23 15.35
C ASP A 102 35.02 0.54 16.43
N GLY A 103 34.12 -0.15 17.13
CA GLY A 103 33.28 0.43 18.18
C GLY A 103 32.01 1.12 17.68
N GLU A 104 31.71 1.07 16.38
CA GLU A 104 30.53 1.69 15.77
C GLU A 104 29.55 0.65 15.24
N VAL A 105 28.25 0.92 15.38
CA VAL A 105 27.19 0.09 14.78
C VAL A 105 27.06 0.44 13.30
N VAL A 106 27.35 -0.53 12.42
CA VAL A 106 27.24 -0.37 10.97
C VAL A 106 26.27 -1.38 10.37
N LYS A 107 25.66 -1.02 9.24
CA LYS A 107 24.86 -1.97 8.44
C LYS A 107 25.79 -3.02 7.85
N LYS A 108 25.42 -4.29 8.00
CA LYS A 108 26.16 -5.40 7.40
C LYS A 108 26.06 -5.33 5.87
N PRO A 109 27.18 -5.34 5.14
CA PRO A 109 27.15 -5.29 3.68
C PRO A 109 26.50 -6.54 3.07
N LYS A 110 25.77 -6.36 1.96
CA LYS A 110 25.19 -7.44 1.15
C LYS A 110 24.23 -8.38 1.89
N THR A 111 23.60 -7.90 2.96
CA THR A 111 22.50 -8.61 3.63
C THR A 111 21.18 -7.90 3.41
N PRO A 112 20.07 -8.64 3.29
CA PRO A 112 18.75 -8.03 3.16
C PRO A 112 18.31 -7.40 4.48
N GLU A 113 17.47 -6.38 4.37
CA GLU A 113 16.59 -5.94 5.43
C GLU A 113 15.46 -6.95 5.70
N PHE A 114 14.98 -6.98 6.94
CA PHE A 114 13.71 -7.60 7.28
C PHE A 114 12.64 -6.52 7.40
N ASN A 115 11.42 -6.81 6.96
CA ASN A 115 10.28 -5.91 7.10
C ASN A 115 9.24 -6.59 7.99
N TRP A 116 8.89 -5.96 9.11
CA TRP A 116 7.74 -6.37 9.91
C TRP A 116 6.58 -5.46 9.59
N VAL A 117 5.47 -6.05 9.16
CA VAL A 117 4.31 -5.32 8.68
C VAL A 117 3.09 -5.67 9.52
N TRP A 118 2.22 -4.68 9.76
CA TRP A 118 0.95 -4.92 10.47
C TRP A 118 -0.01 -5.78 9.64
N SER A 119 -0.25 -5.38 8.39
CA SER A 119 -1.09 -6.14 7.47
C SER A 119 -0.25 -6.97 6.50
N PRO A 120 -0.59 -8.26 6.30
CA PRO A 120 0.22 -9.18 5.51
C PRO A 120 0.21 -8.81 4.02
N GLN A 121 1.40 -8.63 3.45
CA GLN A 121 1.56 -8.31 2.01
C GLN A 121 1.51 -9.56 1.10
N GLY A 122 1.81 -10.74 1.63
CA GLY A 122 1.91 -12.00 0.87
C GLY A 122 3.15 -12.14 -0.02
N VAL A 123 3.84 -11.03 -0.29
CA VAL A 123 5.12 -10.95 -1.02
C VAL A 123 6.01 -9.88 -0.38
N ILE A 124 7.31 -9.89 -0.70
CA ILE A 124 8.27 -8.85 -0.26
C ILE A 124 8.12 -7.62 -1.17
N ASP A 125 7.02 -6.89 -0.98
CA ASP A 125 6.68 -5.66 -1.72
C ASP A 125 5.64 -4.86 -0.91
N MET A 126 6.09 -3.87 -0.16
CA MET A 126 5.22 -3.01 0.66
C MET A 126 4.35 -2.06 -0.17
N HIS A 127 4.73 -1.81 -1.42
CA HIS A 127 4.05 -0.90 -2.34
C HIS A 127 2.84 -1.56 -3.05
N ARG A 128 2.10 -2.38 -2.28
CA ARG A 128 0.87 -3.08 -2.65
C ARG A 128 -0.29 -2.65 -1.73
N PRO A 129 -0.76 -1.40 -1.85
CA PRO A 129 -1.82 -0.83 -1.00
C PRO A 129 -3.15 -1.60 -1.03
N GLU A 130 -3.39 -2.41 -2.06
CA GLU A 130 -4.50 -3.35 -2.12
C GLU A 130 -4.43 -4.45 -1.02
N MET A 131 -3.23 -4.71 -0.48
CA MET A 131 -2.98 -5.65 0.61
C MET A 131 -2.97 -4.97 1.98
N TRP A 132 -2.97 -3.63 2.03
CA TRP A 132 -2.96 -2.89 3.28
C TRP A 132 -4.26 -3.09 4.07
N GLY A 133 -4.14 -3.00 5.39
CA GLY A 133 -5.27 -3.11 6.31
C GLY A 133 -6.26 -1.96 6.14
N LEU A 134 -7.47 -2.17 6.66
CA LEU A 134 -8.51 -1.15 6.69
C LEU A 134 -8.55 -0.50 8.07
N LEU A 135 -8.48 0.83 8.08
CA LEU A 135 -8.68 1.67 9.26
C LEU A 135 -10.06 2.31 9.19
N LEU A 136 -10.88 2.11 10.21
CA LEU A 136 -12.20 2.71 10.33
C LEU A 136 -12.17 3.86 11.35
N PHE A 137 -12.67 5.03 10.95
CA PHE A 137 -12.84 6.16 11.85
C PHE A 137 -14.22 6.11 12.52
N THR A 138 -14.25 6.16 13.84
CA THR A 138 -15.46 6.06 14.65
C THR A 138 -15.38 6.94 15.89
N LYS A 139 -16.51 7.49 16.33
CA LYS A 139 -16.72 8.14 17.63
C LYS A 139 -17.08 7.15 18.72
N GLY A 140 -17.52 5.95 18.36
CA GLY A 140 -17.90 4.90 19.29
C GLY A 140 -16.70 4.25 19.97
N GLU A 141 -16.91 3.75 21.18
CA GLU A 141 -15.95 2.91 21.89
C GLU A 141 -16.21 1.43 21.59
N GLY A 142 -15.15 0.63 21.51
CA GLY A 142 -15.23 -0.83 21.31
C GLY A 142 -14.93 -1.29 19.88
N GLU A 143 -15.05 -2.60 19.65
CA GLU A 143 -14.79 -3.21 18.35
C GLU A 143 -15.93 -2.87 17.37
N VAL A 144 -15.57 -2.25 16.25
CA VAL A 144 -16.48 -2.01 15.13
C VAL A 144 -16.06 -2.85 13.94
N GLY A 145 -17.01 -3.56 13.34
CA GLY A 145 -16.75 -4.41 12.19
C GLY A 145 -16.33 -3.58 10.98
N VAL A 146 -15.17 -3.90 10.41
CA VAL A 146 -14.68 -3.29 9.16
C VAL A 146 -15.11 -4.17 7.99
N ASN A 147 -15.73 -3.59 6.96
CA ASN A 147 -16.21 -4.32 5.80
C ASN A 147 -15.86 -3.59 4.50
N ASP A 148 -15.46 -4.38 3.51
CA ASP A 148 -15.13 -3.93 2.16
C ASP A 148 -15.97 -4.74 1.15
N PRO A 149 -17.23 -4.34 0.90
CA PRO A 149 -18.13 -5.09 0.03
C PRO A 149 -17.66 -5.13 -1.42
N SER A 150 -16.74 -4.25 -1.82
CA SER A 150 -16.14 -4.21 -3.15
C SER A 150 -14.95 -5.16 -3.34
N ARG A 151 -14.43 -5.72 -2.23
CA ARG A 151 -13.21 -6.54 -2.21
C ARG A 151 -13.23 -7.71 -3.20
N PRO A 152 -14.33 -8.48 -3.36
CA PRO A 152 -14.31 -9.61 -4.29
C PRO A 152 -14.03 -9.20 -5.75
N ALA A 153 -14.65 -8.11 -6.22
CA ALA A 153 -14.40 -7.58 -7.56
C ALA A 153 -12.96 -7.05 -7.70
N ARG A 154 -12.52 -6.26 -6.72
CA ARG A 154 -11.17 -5.67 -6.76
C ARG A 154 -10.07 -6.71 -6.69
N GLN A 155 -10.23 -7.75 -5.88
CA GLN A 155 -9.27 -8.84 -5.76
C GLN A 155 -9.15 -9.61 -7.08
N PHE A 156 -10.27 -10.03 -7.67
CA PHE A 156 -10.27 -10.72 -8.95
C PHE A 156 -9.59 -9.89 -10.06
N LEU A 157 -9.97 -8.63 -10.19
CA LEU A 157 -9.39 -7.72 -11.17
C LEU A 157 -7.88 -7.49 -10.91
N GLN A 158 -7.47 -7.42 -9.66
CA GLN A 158 -6.06 -7.31 -9.28
C GLN A 158 -5.26 -8.57 -9.67
N GLU A 159 -5.83 -9.76 -9.49
CA GLU A 159 -5.24 -11.03 -9.94
C GLU A 159 -5.05 -11.04 -11.46
N VAL A 160 -6.06 -10.62 -12.22
CA VAL A 160 -5.94 -10.45 -13.68
C VAL A 160 -4.84 -9.46 -14.05
N TYR A 161 -4.74 -8.34 -13.32
CA TYR A 161 -3.69 -7.34 -13.56
C TYR A 161 -2.28 -7.90 -13.33
N TYR A 162 -2.06 -8.63 -12.24
CA TYR A 162 -0.76 -9.26 -11.99
C TYR A 162 -0.45 -10.33 -13.03
N ALA A 163 -1.43 -11.17 -13.39
CA ALA A 163 -1.25 -12.18 -14.43
C ALA A 163 -0.92 -11.57 -15.80
N GLN A 164 -1.57 -10.45 -16.17
CA GLN A 164 -1.25 -9.71 -17.40
C GLN A 164 0.19 -9.18 -17.40
N ARG A 165 0.67 -8.69 -16.26
CA ARG A 165 2.05 -8.20 -16.14
C ARG A 165 3.07 -9.32 -16.30
N ASP A 166 2.84 -10.45 -15.63
CA ASP A 166 3.71 -11.62 -15.75
C ASP A 166 3.69 -12.18 -17.18
N TRP A 167 2.50 -12.23 -17.79
CA TRP A 167 2.34 -12.63 -19.19
C TRP A 167 3.09 -11.72 -20.15
N ASN A 168 2.96 -10.39 -20.02
CA ASN A 168 3.66 -9.45 -20.88
C ASN A 168 5.17 -9.51 -20.67
N LYS A 169 5.63 -9.63 -19.42
CA LYS A 169 7.06 -9.83 -19.13
C LYS A 169 7.63 -11.08 -19.82
N ALA A 170 6.84 -12.15 -19.92
CA ALA A 170 7.27 -13.39 -20.56
C ALA A 170 7.13 -13.39 -22.10
N HIS A 171 6.14 -12.69 -22.66
CA HIS A 171 5.77 -12.81 -24.07
C HIS A 171 5.92 -11.52 -24.90
N GLY A 172 6.18 -10.38 -24.25
CA GLY A 172 6.27 -9.05 -24.89
C GLY A 172 4.95 -8.52 -25.43
N LYS A 173 3.81 -9.09 -25.04
CA LYS A 173 2.45 -8.70 -25.45
C LYS A 173 1.44 -9.02 -24.34
N TRP A 174 0.30 -8.35 -24.33
CA TRP A 174 -0.81 -8.67 -23.41
C TRP A 174 -1.59 -9.92 -23.84
N ALA A 175 -2.14 -10.65 -22.87
CA ALA A 175 -3.04 -11.76 -23.13
C ALA A 175 -4.40 -11.23 -23.60
N LYS A 176 -5.09 -12.01 -24.42
CA LYS A 176 -6.39 -11.69 -25.01
C LYS A 176 -7.55 -12.41 -24.31
N SER A 177 -7.27 -13.35 -23.42
CA SER A 177 -8.28 -14.10 -22.68
C SER A 177 -7.83 -14.46 -21.27
N LEU A 178 -8.78 -14.67 -20.37
CA LEU A 178 -8.50 -15.18 -19.01
C LEU A 178 -7.90 -16.59 -19.03
N GLN A 179 -8.24 -17.39 -20.05
CA GLN A 179 -7.69 -18.74 -20.24
C GLN A 179 -6.17 -18.70 -20.50
N GLU A 180 -5.70 -17.77 -21.33
CA GLU A 180 -4.25 -17.57 -21.55
C GLU A 180 -3.54 -17.17 -20.25
N LEU A 181 -4.20 -16.37 -19.42
CA LEU A 181 -3.67 -15.95 -18.12
C LEU A 181 -3.73 -17.05 -17.06
N GLY A 182 -4.47 -18.14 -17.29
CA GLY A 182 -4.73 -19.16 -16.28
C GLY A 182 -5.50 -18.64 -15.06
N VAL A 183 -6.24 -17.54 -15.22
CA VAL A 183 -7.02 -16.92 -14.13
C VAL A 183 -8.47 -17.41 -14.18
N THR A 184 -8.95 -17.92 -13.06
CA THR A 184 -10.34 -18.34 -12.84
C THR A 184 -10.86 -17.76 -11.53
N THR A 185 -12.17 -17.66 -11.35
CA THR A 185 -12.77 -17.24 -10.08
C THR A 185 -13.94 -18.13 -9.70
N ASP A 186 -13.99 -18.51 -8.42
CA ASP A 186 -15.11 -19.21 -7.81
C ASP A 186 -16.07 -18.23 -7.10
N GLU A 187 -15.82 -16.93 -7.18
CA GLU A 187 -16.66 -15.90 -6.59
C GLU A 187 -18.00 -15.80 -7.32
N LYS A 188 -19.04 -16.39 -6.72
CA LYS A 188 -20.39 -16.47 -7.29
C LYS A 188 -21.09 -15.13 -7.45
N ASN A 189 -20.64 -14.09 -6.75
CA ASN A 189 -21.23 -12.76 -6.85
C ASN A 189 -20.68 -11.93 -8.01
N LEU A 190 -19.67 -12.42 -8.74
CA LEU A 190 -19.15 -11.78 -9.94
C LEU A 190 -19.88 -12.26 -11.19
N SER A 191 -20.27 -11.33 -12.05
CA SER A 191 -20.88 -11.59 -13.37
C SER A 191 -20.25 -10.69 -14.44
N ASP A 192 -20.64 -10.91 -15.69
CA ASP A 192 -20.27 -10.06 -16.85
C ASP A 192 -18.76 -9.77 -16.95
N ILE A 193 -17.96 -10.80 -16.63
CA ILE A 193 -16.51 -10.72 -16.66
C ILE A 193 -16.06 -10.62 -18.11
N GLU A 194 -15.29 -9.58 -18.41
CA GLU A 194 -14.81 -9.29 -19.76
C GLU A 194 -13.35 -8.83 -19.69
N LEU A 195 -12.49 -9.47 -20.48
CA LEU A 195 -11.15 -8.98 -20.78
C LEU A 195 -11.11 -8.59 -22.25
N ARG A 196 -10.78 -7.33 -22.53
CA ARG A 196 -10.69 -6.79 -23.88
C ARG A 196 -9.37 -6.06 -24.10
N ALA A 197 -8.86 -6.13 -25.33
CA ALA A 197 -7.75 -5.30 -25.75
C ALA A 197 -8.21 -3.84 -25.94
N THR A 198 -7.31 -2.91 -25.67
CA THR A 198 -7.51 -1.46 -25.91
C THR A 198 -6.29 -0.92 -26.64
N ASP A 199 -6.39 0.30 -27.19
CA ASP A 199 -5.25 0.96 -27.85
C ASP A 199 -4.07 1.18 -26.88
N GLU A 200 -4.35 1.28 -25.58
CA GLU A 200 -3.36 1.50 -24.53
C GLU A 200 -2.88 0.19 -23.86
N GLY A 201 -3.49 -0.96 -24.19
CA GLY A 201 -3.16 -2.25 -23.61
C GLY A 201 -4.38 -3.16 -23.48
N TYR A 202 -4.94 -3.21 -22.28
CA TYR A 202 -6.13 -4.02 -21.98
C TYR A 202 -7.01 -3.36 -20.93
N GLU A 203 -8.26 -3.80 -20.88
CA GLU A 203 -9.17 -3.54 -19.78
C GLU A 203 -9.82 -4.86 -19.37
N CYS A 204 -9.79 -5.16 -18.08
CA CYS A 204 -10.61 -6.23 -17.51
C CYS A 204 -11.71 -5.61 -16.65
N SER A 205 -12.91 -6.17 -16.73
CA SER A 205 -14.05 -5.70 -15.95
C SER A 205 -14.90 -6.85 -15.44
N ALA A 206 -15.61 -6.62 -14.34
CA ALA A 206 -16.52 -7.55 -13.71
C ALA A 206 -17.65 -6.77 -13.01
N THR A 207 -18.85 -7.34 -12.99
CA THR A 207 -20.00 -6.78 -12.29
C THR A 207 -20.13 -7.43 -10.91
N LEU A 208 -20.28 -6.61 -9.86
CA LEU A 208 -20.58 -7.02 -8.50
C LEU A 208 -21.77 -6.21 -7.99
N LYS A 209 -22.88 -6.87 -7.65
CA LYS A 209 -24.10 -6.22 -7.12
C LYS A 209 -24.55 -4.99 -7.93
N LYS A 210 -24.64 -5.14 -9.27
CA LYS A 210 -25.01 -4.08 -10.25
C LYS A 210 -23.95 -2.99 -10.49
N GLN A 211 -22.84 -3.00 -9.75
CA GLN A 211 -21.71 -2.10 -10.00
C GLN A 211 -20.71 -2.79 -10.91
N ARG A 212 -20.38 -2.15 -12.04
CA ARG A 212 -19.32 -2.62 -12.94
C ARG A 212 -17.99 -2.01 -12.52
N TRP A 213 -17.07 -2.89 -12.14
CA TRP A 213 -15.69 -2.56 -11.78
C TRP A 213 -14.78 -2.87 -12.95
N SER A 214 -13.76 -2.06 -13.18
CA SER A 214 -12.74 -2.32 -14.18
C SER A 214 -11.34 -1.97 -13.69
N ILE A 215 -10.35 -2.61 -14.28
CA ILE A 215 -8.92 -2.34 -14.12
C ILE A 215 -8.24 -2.29 -15.48
N LYS A 216 -7.25 -1.42 -15.61
CA LYS A 216 -6.43 -1.24 -16.82
C LYS A 216 -4.98 -1.66 -16.59
N GLN A 217 -4.17 -1.59 -17.64
CA GLN A 217 -2.74 -1.91 -17.62
C GLN A 217 -1.90 -1.06 -16.64
N ASP A 218 -2.41 0.10 -16.23
CA ASP A 218 -1.78 0.97 -15.23
C ASP A 218 -2.19 0.64 -13.78
N GLY A 219 -3.01 -0.40 -13.57
CA GLY A 219 -3.48 -0.81 -12.25
C GLY A 219 -4.53 0.12 -11.64
N LYS A 220 -5.08 1.06 -12.42
CA LYS A 220 -6.11 1.98 -11.94
C LYS A 220 -7.49 1.32 -12.03
N PHE A 221 -8.21 1.37 -10.91
CA PHE A 221 -9.60 0.93 -10.83
C PHE A 221 -10.56 2.04 -11.27
N SER A 222 -11.64 1.64 -11.95
CA SER A 222 -12.83 2.49 -12.11
C SER A 222 -14.10 1.71 -11.79
N MET A 223 -15.15 2.45 -11.44
CA MET A 223 -16.46 1.90 -11.11
C MET A 223 -17.53 2.68 -11.88
N SER A 224 -18.52 1.97 -12.40
CA SER A 224 -19.69 2.55 -13.07
C SER A 224 -20.96 1.78 -12.72
N GLY A 225 -22.12 2.45 -12.77
CA GLY A 225 -23.42 1.87 -12.44
C GLY A 225 -23.98 2.37 -11.10
N ASN A 226 -25.31 2.51 -11.05
CA ASN A 226 -26.11 2.87 -9.86
C ASN A 226 -26.83 1.63 -9.31
#